data_AF-F4XL07-F1
#
_entry.id   AF-F4XL07-F1
#
_cell.length_a   1.000
_cell.length_b   1.000
_cell.length_c   1.000
_cell.angle_alpha   90.00
_cell.angle_beta   90.00
_cell.angle_gamma   90.00
#
_symmetry.space_group_name_H-M   'P 1'
#
loop_
_entity.id
_entity.type
_entity.pdbx_description
1 polymer ?
#
loop_
_entity_poly.entity_id
_entity_poly.type
_entity_poly.pdbx_seq_one_letter_code
_entity_poly.pdbx_strand_id
1 'polypeptide(L)'
;MLIKRYLSGFIALVLVMVIGLTGCASSGTGLTGDYRQDTITALQELRQALELPEDSPDKTAIREKATLLMNDYASRYRRDRSVSTLNSFTTMRTAVNSLAGYYSSYPNRPLPKKVKDRLEQEFSQVERSLKRGA
;
A
#
# COMPACT_ATOMS: atom_id res chain seq x y z
N MET A 1 -20.46 41.05 20.71
CA MET A 1 -19.13 40.38 20.73
C MET A 1 -19.17 38.87 20.98
N LEU A 2 -20.21 38.29 21.62
CA LEU A 2 -20.29 36.84 21.88
C LEU A 2 -20.49 35.97 20.62
N ILE A 3 -21.32 36.39 19.66
CA ILE A 3 -21.65 35.59 18.45
C ILE A 3 -20.45 35.30 17.54
N LYS A 4 -19.51 36.24 17.41
CA LYS A 4 -18.26 36.03 16.62
C LYS A 4 -17.34 34.98 17.25
N ARG A 5 -17.36 34.83 18.58
CA ARG A 5 -16.50 33.87 19.30
C ARG A 5 -17.02 32.44 19.17
N TYR A 6 -18.34 32.25 19.15
CA TYR A 6 -18.96 30.96 18.88
C TYR A 6 -18.83 30.54 17.42
N LEU A 7 -18.93 31.47 16.47
CA LEU A 7 -18.73 31.19 15.04
C LEU A 7 -17.30 30.73 14.75
N SER A 8 -16.29 31.36 15.36
CA SER A 8 -14.88 30.98 15.19
C SER A 8 -14.56 29.62 15.82
N GLY A 9 -15.20 29.25 16.93
CA GLY A 9 -15.04 27.93 17.55
C GLY A 9 -15.66 26.82 16.70
N PHE A 10 -16.81 27.08 16.07
CA PHE A 10 -17.47 26.13 15.20
C PHE A 10 -16.66 25.85 13.92
N ILE A 11 -16.07 26.89 13.32
CA ILE A 11 -15.19 26.74 12.15
C ILE A 11 -13.93 25.95 12.51
N ALA A 12 -13.33 26.18 13.68
CA ALA A 12 -12.18 25.41 14.14
C ALA A 12 -12.52 23.92 14.36
N LEU A 13 -13.70 23.63 14.91
CA LEU A 13 -14.17 22.26 15.12
C LEU A 13 -14.43 21.54 13.79
N VAL A 14 -15.03 22.24 12.82
CA VAL A 14 -15.22 21.71 11.45
C VAL A 14 -13.87 21.45 10.76
N LEU A 15 -12.88 22.34 10.91
CA LEU A 15 -11.54 22.15 10.35
C LEU A 15 -10.81 20.94 10.94
N VAL A 16 -10.87 20.75 12.27
CA VAL A 16 -10.31 19.55 12.93
C VAL A 16 -11.04 18.29 12.48
N MET A 17 -12.35 18.36 12.27
CA MET A 17 -13.15 17.23 11.77
C MET A 17 -12.81 16.87 10.32
N VAL A 18 -12.56 17.85 9.44
CA VAL A 18 -12.15 17.60 8.04
C VAL A 18 -10.75 16.99 7.95
N ILE A 19 -9.81 17.42 8.80
CA ILE A 19 -8.47 16.82 8.89
C ILE A 19 -8.52 15.40 9.50
N GLY A 20 -9.46 15.14 10.42
CA GLY A 20 -9.72 13.80 10.95
C GLY A 20 -10.33 12.84 9.94
N LEU A 21 -11.25 13.33 9.08
CA LEU A 21 -11.92 12.49 8.07
C LEU A 21 -11.06 12.20 6.83
N THR A 22 -10.10 13.04 6.48
CA THR A 22 -9.15 12.76 5.39
C THR A 22 -8.06 11.77 5.78
N GLY A 23 -8.01 11.34 7.05
CA GLY A 23 -7.00 10.42 7.58
C GLY A 23 -7.35 8.93 7.53
N CYS A 24 -8.55 8.52 7.11
CA CYS A 24 -8.93 7.09 7.12
C CYS A 24 -9.87 6.73 5.96
N ALA A 25 -9.36 6.77 4.73
CA ALA A 25 -9.87 5.88 3.68
C ALA A 25 -9.33 4.46 3.92
N SER A 26 -9.74 3.83 5.03
CA SER A 26 -9.57 2.38 5.23
C SER A 26 -10.77 1.67 4.62
N SER A 27 -10.90 1.75 3.29
CA SER A 27 -11.62 0.72 2.57
C SER A 27 -10.79 -0.55 2.77
N GLY A 28 -11.16 -1.35 3.77
CA GLY A 28 -10.38 -2.51 4.21
C GLY A 28 -9.97 -3.33 3.01
N THR A 29 -8.67 -3.54 2.85
CA THR A 29 -8.07 -4.01 1.59
C THR A 29 -8.32 -5.50 1.30
N GLY A 30 -9.34 -6.09 1.94
CA GLY A 30 -9.68 -7.50 1.84
C GLY A 30 -8.77 -8.42 2.63
N LEU A 31 -7.86 -7.89 3.45
CA LEU A 31 -6.92 -8.67 4.25
C LEU A 31 -7.68 -9.47 5.32
N THR A 32 -7.48 -10.78 5.33
CA THR A 32 -8.17 -11.73 6.22
C THR A 32 -7.49 -11.83 7.58
N GLY A 33 -6.17 -11.64 7.64
CA GLY A 33 -5.35 -11.83 8.84
C GLY A 33 -4.54 -13.10 8.86
N ASP A 34 -4.79 -14.00 7.90
CA ASP A 34 -3.83 -15.04 7.59
C ASP A 34 -2.69 -14.40 6.79
N TYR A 35 -1.53 -14.26 7.44
CA TYR A 35 -0.34 -13.67 6.83
C TYR A 35 0.01 -14.34 5.50
N ARG A 36 -0.06 -15.67 5.42
CA ARG A 36 0.36 -16.41 4.23
C ARG A 36 -0.61 -16.13 3.08
N GLN A 37 -1.91 -16.24 3.36
CA GLN A 37 -2.95 -16.00 2.36
C GLN A 37 -2.93 -14.55 1.88
N ASP A 38 -2.86 -13.61 2.83
CA ASP A 38 -2.82 -12.18 2.55
C ASP A 38 -1.58 -11.80 1.74
N THR A 39 -0.42 -12.41 2.00
CA THR A 39 0.81 -12.14 1.22
C THR A 39 0.70 -12.66 -0.21
N ILE A 40 0.07 -13.83 -0.41
CA ILE A 40 -0.14 -14.40 -1.76
C ILE A 40 -1.12 -13.53 -2.55
N THR A 41 -2.24 -13.12 -1.93
CA THR A 41 -3.22 -12.22 -2.56
C THR A 41 -2.58 -10.88 -2.91
N ALA A 42 -1.82 -10.30 -1.98
CA ALA A 42 -1.06 -9.07 -2.18
C ALA A 42 -0.10 -9.16 -3.38
N LEU A 43 0.64 -10.26 -3.49
CA LEU A 43 1.55 -10.51 -4.62
C LEU A 43 0.82 -10.59 -5.95
N GLN A 44 -0.33 -11.27 -5.99
CA GLN A 44 -1.11 -11.42 -7.21
C GLN A 44 -1.67 -10.07 -7.69
N GLU A 45 -2.22 -9.28 -6.78
CA GLU A 45 -2.72 -7.93 -7.10
C GLU A 45 -1.57 -7.02 -7.60
N LEU A 46 -0.38 -7.12 -7.00
CA LEU A 46 0.80 -6.38 -7.45
C LEU A 46 1.27 -6.80 -8.85
N ARG A 47 1.31 -8.11 -9.13
CA ARG A 47 1.67 -8.60 -10.47
C ARG A 47 0.68 -8.14 -11.52
N GLN A 48 -0.61 -8.23 -11.23
CA GLN A 48 -1.66 -7.71 -12.11
C GLN A 48 -1.49 -6.19 -12.32
N ALA A 49 -1.21 -5.44 -11.26
CA ALA A 49 -0.91 -4.01 -11.33
C ALA A 49 0.30 -3.68 -12.23
N LEU A 50 1.29 -4.57 -12.31
CA LEU A 50 2.48 -4.44 -13.16
C LEU A 50 2.27 -4.92 -14.60
N GLU A 51 1.30 -5.78 -14.85
CA GLU A 51 0.99 -6.36 -16.17
C GLU A 51 -0.02 -5.53 -16.99
N LEU A 52 -0.70 -4.55 -16.38
CA LEU A 52 -1.66 -3.72 -17.09
C LEU A 52 -1.04 -2.98 -18.29
N PRO A 53 -1.74 -2.96 -19.44
CA PRO A 53 -1.30 -2.24 -20.62
C PRO A 53 -1.24 -0.73 -20.38
N GLU A 54 -0.28 -0.09 -21.03
CA GLU A 54 0.14 1.29 -20.77
C GLU A 54 -0.99 2.33 -20.99
N ASP A 55 -1.94 2.02 -21.89
CA ASP A 55 -3.04 2.91 -22.33
C ASP A 55 -4.34 2.76 -21.53
N SER A 56 -4.34 1.98 -20.44
CA SER A 56 -5.52 1.80 -19.60
C SER A 56 -5.86 3.08 -18.81
N PRO A 57 -7.07 3.67 -18.96
CA PRO A 57 -7.50 4.80 -18.14
C PRO A 57 -7.57 4.45 -16.64
N ASP A 58 -7.78 3.18 -16.31
CA ASP A 58 -7.89 2.70 -14.92
C ASP A 58 -6.54 2.44 -14.24
N LYS A 59 -5.42 2.66 -14.95
CA LYS A 59 -4.07 2.33 -14.45
C LYS A 59 -3.71 3.05 -13.17
N THR A 60 -4.02 4.34 -13.08
CA THR A 60 -3.73 5.16 -11.89
C THR A 60 -4.53 4.63 -10.70
N ALA A 61 -5.82 4.34 -10.90
CA ALA A 61 -6.68 3.79 -9.86
C ALA A 61 -6.20 2.41 -9.37
N ILE A 62 -5.81 1.51 -10.28
CA ILE A 62 -5.30 0.18 -9.90
C ILE A 62 -3.95 0.29 -9.18
N ARG A 63 -3.07 1.19 -9.61
CA ARG A 63 -1.79 1.44 -8.96
C ARG A 63 -1.94 2.04 -7.56
N GLU A 64 -2.85 2.99 -7.40
CA GLU A 64 -3.19 3.56 -6.11
C GLU A 64 -3.79 2.49 -5.19
N LYS A 65 -4.73 1.68 -5.71
CA LYS A 65 -5.29 0.53 -4.99
C LYS A 65 -4.18 -0.45 -4.54
N ALA A 66 -3.24 -0.79 -5.42
CA ALA A 66 -2.12 -1.67 -5.08
C ALA A 66 -1.21 -1.05 -4.00
N THR A 67 -0.92 0.25 -4.10
CA THR A 67 -0.12 0.97 -3.10
C THR A 67 -0.84 1.03 -1.75
N LEU A 68 -2.15 1.28 -1.74
CA LEU A 68 -2.99 1.28 -0.55
C LEU A 68 -3.04 -0.12 0.10
N LEU A 69 -3.29 -1.17 -0.69
CA LEU A 69 -3.23 -2.57 -0.24
C LEU A 69 -1.90 -2.88 0.44
N MET A 70 -0.79 -2.41 -0.14
CA MET A 70 0.54 -2.65 0.42
C MET A 70 0.81 -1.88 1.70
N ASN A 71 0.38 -0.63 1.78
CA ASN A 71 0.48 0.17 3.00
C ASN A 71 -0.36 -0.44 4.13
N ASP A 72 -1.57 -0.91 3.83
CA ASP A 72 -2.44 -1.56 4.80
C ASP A 72 -1.86 -2.90 5.27
N TYR A 73 -1.39 -3.73 4.33
CA TYR A 73 -0.67 -4.98 4.61
C TYR A 73 0.56 -4.73 5.51
N ALA A 74 1.41 -3.77 5.14
CA ALA A 74 2.59 -3.43 5.94
C ALA A 74 2.21 -2.88 7.32
N SER A 75 1.16 -2.05 7.41
CA SER A 75 0.70 -1.47 8.68
C SER A 75 0.12 -2.51 9.62
N ARG A 76 -0.58 -3.51 9.08
CA ARG A 76 -1.16 -4.63 9.83
C ARG A 76 -0.07 -5.52 10.41
N TYR A 77 0.83 -6.00 9.56
CA TYR A 77 1.80 -7.03 9.92
C TYR A 77 3.07 -6.49 10.58
N ARG A 78 3.38 -5.19 10.49
CA ARG A 78 4.56 -4.60 11.17
C ARG A 78 4.52 -4.69 12.70
N ARG A 79 3.31 -4.76 13.30
CA ARG A 79 3.15 -4.80 14.76
C ARG A 79 3.30 -6.21 15.32
N ASP A 80 3.14 -7.22 14.47
CA ASP A 80 3.31 -8.61 14.84
C ASP A 80 4.81 -8.98 14.77
N ARG A 81 5.41 -9.33 15.90
CA ARG A 81 6.84 -9.75 15.95
C ARG A 81 7.09 -11.08 15.24
N SER A 82 6.11 -11.97 15.20
CA SER A 82 6.22 -13.27 14.54
C SER A 82 6.32 -13.13 13.02
N VAL A 83 5.72 -12.06 12.46
CA VAL A 83 5.72 -11.76 11.04
C VAL A 83 6.80 -10.74 10.65
N SER A 84 6.97 -9.68 11.45
CA SER A 84 7.90 -8.59 11.12
C SER A 84 9.37 -8.98 11.08
N THR A 85 9.72 -10.13 11.67
CA THR A 85 11.06 -10.73 11.62
C THR A 85 11.27 -11.65 10.42
N LEU A 86 10.20 -11.98 9.68
CA LEU A 86 10.31 -12.84 8.51
C LEU A 86 11.00 -12.11 7.36
N ASN A 87 11.86 -12.85 6.66
CA ASN A 87 12.52 -12.36 5.45
C ASN A 87 11.49 -12.05 4.36
N SER A 88 10.44 -12.87 4.23
CA SER A 88 9.31 -12.66 3.33
C SER A 88 8.66 -11.29 3.54
N PHE A 89 8.38 -10.91 4.79
CA PHE A 89 7.81 -9.60 5.13
C PHE A 89 8.78 -8.45 4.82
N THR A 90 10.05 -8.59 5.22
CA THR A 90 11.06 -7.54 5.05
C THR A 90 11.37 -7.26 3.58
N THR A 91 11.48 -8.31 2.76
CA THR A 91 11.64 -8.22 1.31
C THR A 91 10.43 -7.52 0.69
N MET A 92 9.20 -7.92 1.05
CA MET A 92 7.98 -7.27 0.56
C MET A 92 7.96 -5.78 0.89
N ARG A 93 8.29 -5.41 2.13
CA ARG A 93 8.31 -4.01 2.57
C ARG A 93 9.32 -3.17 1.79
N THR A 94 10.45 -3.77 1.42
CA THR A 94 11.49 -3.13 0.61
C THR A 94 11.04 -2.93 -0.83
N ALA A 95 10.41 -3.94 -1.42
CA ALA A 95 9.82 -3.87 -2.76
C ALA A 95 8.77 -2.75 -2.85
N VAL A 96 7.85 -2.71 -1.87
CA VAL A 96 6.79 -1.71 -1.77
C VAL A 96 7.36 -0.30 -1.61
N ASN A 97 8.32 -0.10 -0.70
CA ASN A 97 8.92 1.22 -0.50
C ASN A 97 9.64 1.70 -1.77
N SER A 98 10.29 0.81 -2.50
CA SER A 98 10.94 1.14 -3.77
C SER A 98 9.91 1.56 -4.83
N LEU A 99 8.77 0.87 -4.89
CA LEU A 99 7.67 1.16 -5.81
C LEU A 99 6.99 2.50 -5.47
N ALA A 100 6.70 2.72 -4.19
CA ALA A 100 6.11 3.96 -3.68
C ALA A 100 7.03 5.17 -3.92
N GLY A 101 8.34 5.02 -3.67
CA GLY A 101 9.33 6.05 -3.95
C GLY A 101 9.43 6.41 -5.43
N TYR A 102 9.36 5.40 -6.30
CA TYR A 102 9.34 5.62 -7.75
C TYR A 102 8.12 6.41 -8.19
N TYR A 103 6.92 6.01 -7.77
CA TYR A 103 5.68 6.68 -8.16
C TYR A 103 5.49 8.05 -7.51
N SER A 104 6.00 8.25 -6.31
CA SER A 104 6.05 9.58 -5.70
C SER A 104 6.92 10.55 -6.52
N SER A 105 7.99 10.06 -7.14
CA SER A 105 8.90 10.89 -7.95
C SER A 105 8.42 11.03 -9.40
N TYR A 106 7.79 9.99 -9.93
CA TYR A 106 7.39 9.90 -11.34
C TYR A 106 5.98 9.27 -11.49
N PRO A 107 4.91 10.01 -11.13
CA PRO A 107 3.55 9.47 -11.08
C PRO A 107 3.04 9.02 -12.47
N ASN A 108 3.41 9.74 -13.52
CA ASN A 108 2.94 9.50 -14.89
C ASN A 108 3.95 8.73 -15.76
N ARG A 109 5.03 8.18 -15.19
CA ARG A 109 6.02 7.40 -15.96
C ARG A 109 5.83 5.89 -15.79
N PRO A 110 6.08 5.11 -16.84
CA PRO A 110 6.10 3.65 -16.75
C PRO A 110 7.30 3.19 -15.94
N LEU A 111 7.10 2.13 -15.14
CA LEU A 111 8.19 1.48 -14.42
C LEU A 111 9.23 0.97 -15.42
N PRO A 112 10.54 1.29 -15.24
CA PRO A 112 11.58 0.77 -16.10
C PRO A 112 11.60 -0.76 -16.03
N LYS A 113 11.83 -1.42 -17.18
CA LYS A 113 11.89 -2.89 -17.26
C LYS A 113 12.82 -3.50 -16.20
N LYS A 114 13.99 -2.88 -15.95
CA LYS A 114 14.93 -3.29 -14.89
C LYS A 114 14.31 -3.31 -13.48
N VAL A 115 13.45 -2.34 -13.17
CA VAL A 115 12.78 -2.27 -11.86
C VAL A 115 11.68 -3.33 -11.79
N LYS A 116 10.92 -3.52 -12.87
CA LYS A 116 9.91 -4.58 -12.97
C LYS A 116 10.54 -5.97 -12.80
N ASP A 117 11.64 -6.25 -13.49
CA ASP A 117 12.35 -7.53 -13.41
C ASP A 117 12.90 -7.77 -12.00
N ARG A 118 13.43 -6.74 -11.34
CA ARG A 118 13.89 -6.83 -9.95
C ARG A 118 12.75 -7.12 -8.99
N LEU A 119 11.62 -6.42 -9.12
CA LEU A 119 10.43 -6.65 -8.28
C LEU A 119 9.89 -8.07 -8.46
N GLU A 120 9.87 -8.58 -9.69
CA GLU A 120 9.44 -9.95 -9.97
C GLU A 120 10.35 -11.00 -9.29
N GLN A 121 11.67 -10.74 -9.25
CA GLN A 121 12.61 -11.58 -8.51
C GLN A 121 12.35 -11.55 -7.01
N GLU A 122 12.14 -10.36 -6.44
CA GLU A 122 11.80 -10.18 -5.02
C GLU A 122 10.48 -10.89 -4.68
N PHE A 123 9.46 -10.78 -5.53
CA PHE A 123 8.18 -11.48 -5.40
C PHE A 123 8.33 -13.00 -5.44
N SER A 124 9.11 -13.51 -6.40
CA SER A 124 9.41 -14.94 -6.49
C SER A 124 10.17 -15.46 -5.26
N GLN A 125 11.03 -14.65 -4.66
CA GLN A 125 11.74 -14.99 -3.43
C GLN A 125 10.79 -15.05 -2.23
N VAL A 126 9.84 -14.11 -2.13
CA VAL A 126 8.80 -14.12 -1.09
C VAL A 126 7.93 -15.37 -1.22
N GLU A 127 7.44 -15.70 -2.43
CA GLU A 127 6.64 -16.91 -2.64
C GLU A 127 7.37 -18.19 -2.24
N ARG A 128 8.65 -18.30 -2.60
CA ARG A 128 9.48 -19.45 -2.21
C ARG A 128 9.69 -19.53 -0.70
N SER A 129 9.73 -18.41 0.00
CA SER A 129 9.90 -18.35 1.45
C SER A 129 8.60 -18.75 2.15
N LEU A 130 7.46 -18.19 1.72
CA LEU A 130 6.13 -18.59 2.17
C LEU A 130 5.85 -20.09 1.96
N LYS A 131 6.21 -20.65 0.79
CA LYS A 131 6.05 -22.09 0.52
C LYS A 131 6.86 -22.97 1.49
N ARG A 132 8.00 -22.48 1.97
CA ARG A 132 8.87 -23.16 2.94
C ARG A 132 8.44 -22.96 4.39
N GLY A 133 7.41 -22.16 4.66
CA GLY A 133 6.86 -21.95 6.00
C GLY A 133 7.42 -20.75 6.76
N ALA A 134 8.11 -19.82 6.09
CA ALA A 134 8.59 -18.56 6.66
C ALA A 134 8.71 -17.45 5.60
#